data_AF-A0A7S1GNX1-F1
#
_entry.id   AF-A0A7S1GNX1-F1
#
_cell.length_a   1.000
_cell.length_b   1.000
_cell.length_c   1.000
_cell.angle_alpha   90.00
_cell.angle_beta   90.00
_cell.angle_gamma   90.00
#
_symmetry.space_group_name_H-M   'P 1'
#
loop_
_entity.id
_entity.type
_entity.pdbx_description
1 polymer ?
#
loop_
_entity_poly.entity_id
_entity_poly.type
_entity_poly.pdbx_seq_one_letter_code
_entity_poly.pdbx_strand_id
1 'polypeptide(L)'
;NRELAKDIDQNVQSWVERIQRQSPGAIILPVATFADCFEEDGGAEAKRRCRILRQRLEMHEDRTRSLLTDNAVMSEQGKVRLKRPKFLFECGGDAILRVSSANFDGFGCLRKRIVDIARGKDCAGLRRPLFGELLGGEITHPLDHEIRCCIRALVDRGRKMAVWSTLEPLADESPSFQLADALNYLSMCGELLYFEGIGRLDEEKVSDADTTISPYVVLSPRWLMSVACCFLRPSLSSDIRCAKRRVGLDPNKTEACRVHWNCPLVSGDELSLLWDSTSFVKKVENQLQKGSNKSKQSSLHGFFVELFVKVGLLVDLGVEQTSDTEDESSAGTRDDNEASDTTRMFFIPSLMGDGDLQDLWSFNSSSDSMGTTTLGHSFTFVERVPTRLMEGLIVEVLRRFRPFDKRVREFIAWRSAVYLNLHTVELIAMVVDNESALCIGSSYLAPATTSLVLSVRGRQQGQRFWEEGYSTMHQSLQWVLDNDPELFVYECEKRVYCPSCLKVKAAREASFWDRRVVDRAVDDNQRVLHCPLGHRTDLRSLCGEGHIG
;
A
#
# COMPACT_ATOMS: atom_id res chain seq x y z
N ASN A 1 28.48 -11.66 -5.58
CA ASN A 1 27.59 -11.44 -6.77
C ASN A 1 26.15 -11.76 -6.49
N ARG A 2 25.83 -12.96 -6.02
CA ARG A 2 24.45 -13.37 -5.74
C ARG A 2 23.79 -12.47 -4.68
N GLU A 3 24.50 -12.16 -3.59
CA GLU A 3 24.01 -11.26 -2.54
C GLU A 3 23.76 -9.84 -3.05
N LEU A 4 24.72 -9.24 -3.77
CA LEU A 4 24.54 -7.93 -4.39
C LEU A 4 23.36 -7.89 -5.36
N ALA A 5 23.17 -8.95 -6.15
CA ALA A 5 22.03 -9.05 -7.04
C ALA A 5 20.70 -9.12 -6.26
N LYS A 6 20.65 -9.94 -5.20
CA LYS A 6 19.49 -10.04 -4.29
C LYS A 6 19.19 -8.67 -3.65
N ASP A 7 20.22 -7.96 -3.19
CA ASP A 7 20.12 -6.62 -2.63
C ASP A 7 19.56 -5.60 -3.64
N ILE A 8 20.05 -5.60 -4.88
CA ILE A 8 19.54 -4.74 -5.95
C ILE A 8 18.07 -5.06 -6.27
N ASP A 9 17.73 -6.35 -6.38
CA ASP A 9 16.37 -6.78 -6.68
C ASP A 9 15.40 -6.42 -5.53
N GLN A 10 15.83 -6.52 -4.27
CA GLN A 10 15.01 -6.20 -3.11
C GLN A 10 14.89 -4.70 -2.87
N ASN A 11 16.01 -3.98 -2.92
CA ASN A 11 16.07 -2.59 -2.48
C ASN A 11 15.93 -1.61 -3.63
N VAL A 12 16.53 -1.83 -4.81
CA VAL A 12 16.48 -0.85 -5.90
C VAL A 12 15.27 -1.05 -6.80
N GLN A 13 14.94 -2.28 -7.18
CA GLN A 13 13.78 -2.53 -8.05
C GLN A 13 12.46 -2.18 -7.36
N SER A 14 12.36 -2.39 -6.05
CA SER A 14 11.18 -1.96 -5.29
C SER A 14 10.95 -0.44 -5.37
N TRP A 15 12.02 0.38 -5.37
CA TRP A 15 11.93 1.82 -5.63
C TRP A 15 11.50 2.12 -7.07
N VAL A 16 12.08 1.45 -8.06
CA VAL A 16 11.71 1.62 -9.47
C VAL A 16 10.21 1.39 -9.68
N GLU A 17 9.68 0.31 -9.13
CA GLU A 17 8.26 -0.01 -9.24
C GLU A 17 7.38 0.93 -8.48
N ARG A 18 7.83 1.39 -7.31
CA ARG A 18 7.10 2.44 -6.58
C ARG A 18 6.99 3.71 -7.42
N ILE A 19 8.09 4.11 -8.08
CA ILE A 19 8.10 5.26 -8.98
C ILE A 19 7.18 5.00 -10.18
N GLN A 20 7.27 3.85 -10.84
CA GLN A 20 6.42 3.52 -12.00
C GLN A 20 4.94 3.41 -11.66
N ARG A 21 4.59 2.95 -10.45
CA ARG A 21 3.21 2.96 -9.98
C ARG A 21 2.70 4.38 -9.76
N GLN A 22 3.49 5.23 -9.12
CA GLN A 22 3.11 6.62 -8.85
C GLN A 22 3.12 7.49 -10.11
N SER A 23 4.01 7.21 -11.04
CA SER A 23 4.20 7.96 -12.27
C SER A 23 4.58 7.01 -13.41
N PRO A 24 3.57 6.35 -14.04
CA PRO A 24 3.82 5.44 -15.14
C PRO A 24 4.56 6.11 -16.29
N GLY A 25 5.68 5.52 -16.71
CA GLY A 25 6.53 6.09 -17.76
C GLY A 25 7.48 7.17 -17.26
N ALA A 26 7.63 7.31 -15.94
CA ALA A 26 8.64 8.16 -15.35
C ALA A 26 10.03 7.83 -15.89
N ILE A 27 10.80 8.90 -16.03
CA ILE A 27 12.20 8.86 -16.44
C ILE A 27 13.03 8.81 -15.16
N ILE A 28 13.85 7.78 -15.02
CA ILE A 28 14.62 7.50 -13.82
C ILE A 28 16.11 7.71 -14.11
N LEU A 29 16.72 8.64 -13.40
CA LEU A 29 18.18 8.82 -13.39
C LEU A 29 18.77 8.08 -12.19
N PRO A 30 19.32 6.87 -12.36
CA PRO A 30 19.99 6.16 -11.27
C PRO A 30 21.28 6.90 -10.89
N VAL A 31 21.50 7.09 -9.59
CA VAL A 31 22.71 7.71 -9.04
C VAL A 31 23.23 6.82 -7.92
N ALA A 32 24.48 6.39 -8.01
CA ALA A 32 25.15 5.61 -6.98
C ALA A 32 25.93 6.54 -6.05
N THR A 33 25.53 6.57 -4.77
CA THR A 33 26.31 7.23 -3.73
C THR A 33 27.38 6.26 -3.21
N PHE A 34 28.57 6.77 -2.89
CA PHE A 34 29.60 5.97 -2.24
C PHE A 34 30.30 6.76 -1.13
N ALA A 35 30.50 6.10 0.00
CA ALA A 35 31.35 6.55 1.09
C ALA A 35 32.66 5.75 1.02
N ASP A 36 33.48 6.09 0.03
CA ASP A 36 34.96 5.99 -0.03
C ASP A 36 35.59 4.58 0.01
N CYS A 37 34.89 3.57 0.51
CA CYS A 37 35.35 2.21 0.75
C CYS A 37 35.60 1.38 -0.53
N PHE A 38 35.38 1.95 -1.71
CA PHE A 38 35.60 1.30 -3.00
C PHE A 38 36.48 2.13 -3.94
N GLU A 39 37.22 3.11 -3.43
CA GLU A 39 38.19 3.90 -4.22
C GLU A 39 39.52 3.14 -4.44
N GLU A 40 39.77 2.07 -3.66
CA GLU A 40 40.89 1.16 -3.89
C GLU A 40 40.86 0.59 -5.33
N ASP A 41 42.04 0.34 -5.90
CA ASP A 41 42.22 -0.11 -7.29
C ASP A 41 41.54 0.78 -8.35
N GLY A 42 41.52 2.10 -8.14
CA GLY A 42 41.00 3.07 -9.11
C GLY A 42 39.49 2.98 -9.31
N GLY A 43 38.77 2.57 -8.26
CA GLY A 43 37.32 2.46 -8.29
C GLY A 43 36.80 1.22 -9.02
N ALA A 44 37.62 0.19 -9.22
CA ALA A 44 37.27 -0.99 -10.03
C ALA A 44 36.03 -1.71 -9.48
N GLU A 45 35.95 -1.95 -8.17
CA GLU A 45 34.80 -2.60 -7.55
C GLU A 45 33.54 -1.70 -7.62
N ALA A 46 33.66 -0.40 -7.38
CA ALA A 46 32.52 0.52 -7.55
C ALA A 46 31.97 0.50 -8.98
N LYS A 47 32.85 0.57 -9.99
CA LYS A 47 32.49 0.45 -11.41
C LYS A 47 31.80 -0.89 -11.70
N ARG A 48 32.33 -1.98 -11.14
CA ARG A 48 31.76 -3.33 -11.29
C ARG A 48 30.37 -3.44 -10.68
N ARG A 49 30.15 -2.91 -9.47
CA ARG A 49 28.82 -2.85 -8.83
C ARG A 49 27.83 -2.02 -9.64
N CYS A 50 28.25 -0.85 -10.12
CA CYS A 50 27.43 0.00 -10.99
C CYS A 50 27.05 -0.72 -12.31
N ARG A 51 27.97 -1.51 -12.88
CA ARG A 51 27.68 -2.33 -14.08
C ARG A 51 26.63 -3.40 -13.80
N ILE A 52 26.75 -4.10 -12.67
CA ILE A 52 25.75 -5.11 -12.25
C ILE A 52 24.39 -4.44 -12.03
N LEU A 53 24.35 -3.30 -11.35
CA LEU A 53 23.11 -2.54 -11.14
C LEU A 53 22.49 -2.10 -12.47
N ARG A 54 23.28 -1.57 -13.41
CA ARG A 54 22.81 -1.21 -14.75
C ARG A 54 22.19 -2.40 -15.48
N GLN A 55 22.92 -3.52 -15.55
CA GLN A 55 22.44 -4.73 -16.22
C GLN A 55 21.10 -5.20 -15.64
N ARG A 56 20.95 -5.12 -14.31
CA ARG A 56 19.70 -5.48 -13.63
C ARG A 56 18.54 -4.53 -13.94
N LEU A 57 18.80 -3.23 -14.01
CA LEU A 57 17.79 -2.24 -14.41
C LEU A 57 17.38 -2.41 -15.88
N GLU A 58 18.33 -2.68 -16.78
CA GLU A 58 18.07 -2.98 -18.20
C GLU A 58 17.25 -4.27 -18.35
N MET A 59 17.61 -5.34 -17.65
CA MET A 59 16.82 -6.58 -17.62
C MET A 59 15.40 -6.35 -17.10
N HIS A 60 15.22 -5.52 -16.07
CA HIS A 60 13.91 -5.17 -15.56
C HIS A 60 13.08 -4.42 -16.61
N GLU A 61 13.70 -3.43 -17.27
CA GLU A 61 13.07 -2.66 -18.34
C GLU A 61 12.67 -3.51 -19.55
N ASP A 62 13.50 -4.48 -19.94
CA ASP A 62 13.21 -5.46 -20.99
C ASP A 62 12.09 -6.42 -20.58
N ARG A 63 12.09 -6.90 -19.33
CA ARG A 63 11.01 -7.75 -18.81
C ARG A 63 9.67 -7.03 -18.81
N THR A 64 9.62 -5.78 -18.33
CA THR A 64 8.39 -4.97 -18.39
C THR A 64 7.94 -4.81 -19.83
N ARG A 65 8.86 -4.65 -20.79
CA ARG A 65 8.51 -4.57 -22.22
C ARG A 65 7.87 -5.86 -22.74
N SER A 66 8.41 -7.02 -22.39
CA SER A 66 7.83 -8.31 -22.79
C SER A 66 6.41 -8.48 -22.24
N LEU A 67 6.21 -8.23 -20.94
CA LEU A 67 4.89 -8.30 -20.30
C LEU A 67 3.88 -7.34 -20.93
N LEU A 68 4.31 -6.14 -21.34
CA LEU A 68 3.45 -5.20 -22.05
C LEU A 68 3.06 -5.67 -23.45
N THR A 69 3.98 -6.36 -24.14
CA THR A 69 3.73 -6.87 -25.49
C THR A 69 2.75 -8.04 -25.45
N ASP A 70 2.92 -8.95 -24.48
CA ASP A 70 2.04 -10.11 -24.30
C ASP A 70 0.63 -9.70 -23.85
N ASN A 71 0.53 -8.70 -22.96
CA ASN A 71 -0.77 -8.20 -22.46
C ASN A 71 -1.50 -7.27 -23.44
N ALA A 72 -0.79 -6.58 -24.35
CA ALA A 72 -1.41 -5.73 -25.37
C ALA A 72 -2.31 -6.53 -26.33
N VAL A 73 -2.08 -7.85 -26.46
CA VAL A 73 -2.90 -8.76 -27.27
C VAL A 73 -4.22 -9.10 -26.56
N MET A 74 -4.33 -8.88 -25.24
CA MET A 74 -5.44 -9.38 -24.40
C MET A 74 -6.39 -8.31 -23.86
N SER A 75 -6.19 -7.02 -24.16
CA SER A 75 -6.91 -5.92 -23.48
C SER A 75 -7.57 -4.93 -24.43
N GLU A 76 -8.79 -5.23 -24.91
CA GLU A 76 -9.74 -4.21 -25.40
C GLU A 76 -10.50 -3.51 -24.25
N GLN A 77 -10.47 -4.05 -23.04
CA GLN A 77 -11.27 -3.58 -21.91
C GLN A 77 -10.47 -2.67 -20.97
N GLY A 78 -10.12 -1.46 -21.43
CA GLY A 78 -9.84 -0.31 -20.55
C GLY A 78 -8.77 -0.46 -19.45
N LYS A 79 -7.89 -1.46 -19.49
CA LYS A 79 -6.88 -1.66 -18.44
C LYS A 79 -5.78 -0.60 -18.49
N VAL A 80 -5.34 -0.20 -17.29
CA VAL A 80 -4.24 0.75 -17.04
C VAL A 80 -3.06 0.43 -17.95
N ARG A 81 -2.73 1.35 -18.87
CA ARG A 81 -1.55 1.24 -19.72
C ARG A 81 -0.31 1.40 -18.85
N LEU A 82 0.20 0.29 -18.32
CA LEU A 82 1.53 0.23 -17.74
C LEU A 82 2.51 0.81 -18.78
N LYS A 83 3.19 1.89 -18.42
CA LYS A 83 4.23 2.49 -19.26
C LYS A 83 5.57 1.98 -18.78
N ARG A 84 6.46 1.66 -19.73
CA ARG A 84 7.81 1.20 -19.45
C ARG A 84 8.60 2.25 -18.65
N PRO A 85 9.33 1.88 -17.57
CA PRO A 85 10.33 2.76 -16.97
C PRO A 85 11.41 3.07 -17.98
N LYS A 86 11.83 4.34 -18.06
CA LYS A 86 12.97 4.73 -18.90
C LYS A 86 14.13 5.10 -18.01
N PHE A 87 15.23 4.36 -18.10
CA PHE A 87 16.45 4.67 -17.35
C PHE A 87 17.38 5.57 -18.16
N LEU A 88 17.92 6.61 -17.51
CA LEU A 88 18.92 7.49 -18.08
C LEU A 88 20.31 7.03 -17.67
N PHE A 89 20.96 6.27 -18.53
CA PHE A 89 22.38 5.94 -18.37
C PHE A 89 23.27 7.01 -19.02
N GLU A 90 24.54 7.04 -18.64
CA GLU A 90 25.50 7.99 -19.20
C GLU A 90 25.80 7.65 -20.67
N CYS A 91 25.60 8.61 -21.58
CA CYS A 91 25.92 8.44 -23.00
C CYS A 91 27.42 8.22 -23.19
N GLY A 92 27.82 7.01 -23.59
CA GLY A 92 29.21 6.66 -23.88
C GLY A 92 30.01 6.14 -22.67
N GLY A 93 29.38 5.96 -21.51
CA GLY A 93 29.98 5.34 -20.33
C GLY A 93 29.33 3.98 -19.99
N ASP A 94 30.13 3.03 -19.53
CA ASP A 94 29.67 1.73 -19.02
C ASP A 94 28.94 1.83 -17.67
N ALA A 95 28.93 3.00 -17.02
CA ALA A 95 28.61 3.12 -15.60
C ALA A 95 27.40 4.03 -15.30
N ILE A 96 26.74 3.71 -14.19
CA ILE A 96 25.79 4.57 -13.50
C ILE A 96 26.55 5.77 -12.93
N LEU A 97 25.92 6.95 -12.96
CA LEU A 97 26.51 8.17 -12.40
C LEU A 97 26.83 7.97 -10.92
N ARG A 98 28.07 8.30 -10.54
CA ARG A 98 28.56 8.16 -9.17
C ARG A 98 28.74 9.52 -8.51
N VAL A 99 28.41 9.60 -7.22
CA VAL A 99 28.71 10.77 -6.38
C VAL A 99 29.28 10.34 -5.04
N SER A 100 30.29 11.07 -4.54
CA SER A 100 30.83 10.87 -3.18
C SER A 100 30.57 12.10 -2.36
N SER A 101 29.88 11.92 -1.24
CA SER A 101 29.69 12.99 -0.26
C SER A 101 30.97 13.32 0.50
N ALA A 102 31.87 12.34 0.73
CA ALA A 102 33.09 12.59 1.49
C ALA A 102 34.14 13.32 0.67
N ASN A 103 34.32 12.92 -0.60
CA ASN A 103 35.24 13.58 -1.52
C ASN A 103 34.61 14.76 -2.27
N PHE A 104 33.31 14.98 -2.08
CA PHE A 104 32.50 15.96 -2.81
C PHE A 104 32.62 15.82 -4.35
N ASP A 105 32.86 14.60 -4.82
CA ASP A 105 33.10 14.29 -6.24
C ASP A 105 31.80 13.88 -6.97
N GLY A 106 31.77 14.08 -8.28
CA GLY A 106 30.66 13.70 -9.15
C GLY A 106 29.44 14.65 -9.13
N PHE A 107 29.31 15.52 -8.12
CA PHE A 107 28.18 16.47 -8.02
C PHE A 107 28.13 17.47 -9.19
N GLY A 108 29.29 17.87 -9.74
CA GLY A 108 29.35 18.72 -10.93
C GLY A 108 28.76 18.02 -12.16
N CYS A 109 29.09 16.74 -12.36
CA CYS A 109 28.52 15.90 -13.41
C CYS A 109 27.02 15.69 -13.21
N LEU A 110 26.59 15.39 -11.97
CA LEU A 110 25.16 15.27 -11.62
C LEU A 110 24.38 16.54 -11.93
N ARG A 111 24.87 17.70 -11.48
CA ARG A 111 24.24 19.00 -11.73
C ARG A 111 24.14 19.27 -13.23
N LYS A 112 25.24 19.08 -13.97
CA LYS A 112 25.26 19.27 -15.42
C LYS A 112 24.24 18.36 -16.10
N ARG A 113 24.20 17.07 -15.72
CA ARG A 113 23.27 16.09 -16.28
C ARG A 113 21.82 16.46 -16.03
N ILE A 114 21.44 16.84 -14.80
CA ILE A 114 20.08 17.30 -14.48
C ILE A 114 19.71 18.51 -15.35
N VAL A 115 20.60 19.48 -15.50
CA VAL A 115 20.36 20.67 -16.32
C VAL A 115 20.25 20.32 -17.81
N ASP A 116 21.08 19.42 -18.32
CA ASP A 116 21.05 18.99 -19.72
C ASP A 116 19.78 18.19 -20.04
N ILE A 117 19.32 17.34 -19.13
CA ILE A 117 18.01 16.65 -19.23
C ILE A 117 16.88 17.67 -19.24
N ALA A 118 16.85 18.60 -18.28
CA ALA A 118 15.82 19.63 -18.20
C ALA A 118 15.80 20.51 -19.47
N ARG A 119 16.96 20.91 -19.97
CA ARG A 119 17.06 21.73 -21.20
C ARG A 119 16.84 20.95 -22.49
N GLY A 120 16.58 19.64 -22.42
CA GLY A 120 16.41 18.81 -23.60
C GLY A 120 17.67 18.59 -24.42
N LYS A 121 18.86 18.90 -23.87
CA LYS A 121 20.15 18.65 -24.52
C LYS A 121 20.54 17.18 -24.45
N ASP A 122 20.14 16.53 -23.37
CA ASP A 122 20.29 15.10 -23.20
C ASP A 122 18.96 14.40 -23.41
N CYS A 123 18.82 13.74 -24.56
CA CYS A 123 17.62 12.99 -24.91
C CYS A 123 17.74 11.49 -24.59
N ALA A 124 18.87 11.03 -24.03
CA ALA A 124 19.15 9.62 -23.77
C ALA A 124 18.82 8.69 -24.97
N GLY A 125 19.24 9.11 -26.16
CA GLY A 125 19.00 8.38 -27.41
C GLY A 125 17.60 8.54 -28.01
N LEU A 126 16.69 9.29 -27.38
CA LEU A 126 15.39 9.63 -27.95
C LEU A 126 15.51 10.74 -29.00
N ARG A 127 14.60 10.72 -29.99
CA ARG A 127 14.52 11.75 -31.04
C ARG A 127 14.01 13.11 -30.53
N ARG A 128 13.38 13.16 -29.35
CA ARG A 128 12.77 14.35 -28.77
C ARG A 128 13.28 14.56 -27.34
N PRO A 129 13.35 15.82 -26.87
CA PRO A 129 13.64 16.13 -25.47
C PRO A 129 12.73 15.36 -24.52
N LEU A 130 13.30 14.84 -23.43
CA LEU A 130 12.60 14.06 -22.41
C LEU A 130 11.43 14.82 -21.77
N PHE A 131 11.62 16.13 -21.57
CA PHE A 131 10.63 17.05 -21.02
C PHE A 131 10.14 18.06 -22.07
N GLY A 132 10.19 17.72 -23.37
CA GLY A 132 9.84 18.64 -24.45
C GLY A 132 8.43 19.21 -24.32
N GLU A 133 7.48 18.42 -23.81
CA GLU A 133 6.10 18.85 -23.56
C GLU A 133 5.97 19.80 -22.36
N LEU A 134 6.88 19.75 -21.38
CA LEU A 134 6.84 20.58 -20.16
C LEU A 134 7.72 21.82 -20.22
N LEU A 135 8.87 21.75 -20.91
CA LEU A 135 9.90 22.80 -20.93
C LEU A 135 10.01 23.51 -22.29
N GLY A 136 9.28 23.02 -23.29
CA GLY A 136 9.20 23.60 -24.63
C GLY A 136 7.79 23.67 -25.21
N GLY A 137 6.77 23.18 -24.49
CA GLY A 137 5.42 23.65 -24.72
C GLY A 137 5.43 25.15 -24.45
N GLU A 138 5.09 25.97 -25.45
CA GLU A 138 4.61 27.32 -25.15
C GLU A 138 3.60 27.17 -24.00
N ILE A 139 3.65 28.01 -22.96
CA ILE A 139 2.56 28.06 -21.98
C ILE A 139 1.30 28.22 -22.84
N THR A 140 0.57 27.12 -23.01
CA THR A 140 -0.25 26.92 -24.23
C THR A 140 -1.40 27.91 -24.27
N HIS A 141 -1.67 28.56 -23.13
CA HIS A 141 -2.69 29.58 -23.01
C HIS A 141 -2.21 30.76 -22.12
N PRO A 142 -2.44 32.03 -22.52
CA PRO A 142 -2.22 33.21 -21.66
C PRO A 142 -2.87 33.09 -20.27
N LEU A 143 -3.99 32.36 -20.20
CA LEU A 143 -4.71 32.05 -18.96
C LEU A 143 -3.87 31.26 -17.95
N ASP A 144 -3.02 30.32 -18.39
CA ASP A 144 -2.17 29.54 -17.47
C ASP A 144 -1.19 30.46 -16.73
N HIS A 145 -0.65 31.47 -17.44
CA HIS A 145 0.24 32.46 -16.85
C HIS A 145 -0.50 33.36 -15.86
N GLU A 146 -1.70 33.80 -16.20
CA GLU A 146 -2.55 34.63 -15.33
C GLU A 146 -2.93 33.88 -14.04
N ILE A 147 -3.42 32.64 -14.17
CA ILE A 147 -3.75 31.76 -13.05
C ILE A 147 -2.51 31.54 -12.18
N ARG A 148 -1.34 31.27 -12.78
CA ARG A 148 -0.08 31.10 -12.05
C ARG A 148 0.33 32.37 -11.30
N CYS A 149 0.20 33.55 -11.91
CA CYS A 149 0.45 34.83 -11.24
C CYS A 149 -0.49 35.04 -10.04
N CYS A 150 -1.76 34.69 -10.19
CA CYS A 150 -2.74 34.77 -9.12
C CYS A 150 -2.43 33.80 -7.97
N ILE A 151 -2.09 32.55 -8.29
CA ILE A 151 -1.67 31.55 -7.30
C ILE A 151 -0.44 32.04 -6.53
N ARG A 152 0.57 32.58 -7.22
CA ARG A 152 1.73 33.18 -6.58
C ARG A 152 1.34 34.33 -5.65
N ALA A 153 0.47 35.23 -6.10
CA ALA A 153 -0.02 36.31 -5.25
C ALA A 153 -0.76 35.79 -3.99
N LEU A 154 -1.52 34.70 -4.09
CA LEU A 154 -2.16 34.06 -2.92
C LEU A 154 -1.11 33.43 -1.99
N VAL A 155 -0.11 32.76 -2.55
CA VAL A 155 1.00 32.14 -1.79
C VAL A 155 1.84 33.21 -1.08
N ASP A 156 2.13 34.33 -1.73
CA ASP A 156 2.88 35.47 -1.19
C ASP A 156 2.12 36.15 -0.05
N ARG A 157 0.79 36.16 -0.11
CA ARG A 157 -0.10 36.55 1.02
C ARG A 157 -0.14 35.50 2.14
N GLY A 158 0.62 34.42 2.02
CA GLY A 158 0.74 33.35 3.01
C GLY A 158 -0.41 32.34 3.00
N ARG A 159 -1.26 32.31 1.96
CA ARG A 159 -2.29 31.27 1.83
C ARG A 159 -1.67 29.93 1.50
N LYS A 160 -2.27 28.86 2.04
CA LYS A 160 -1.84 27.47 1.82
C LYS A 160 -2.83 26.66 1.02
N MET A 161 -4.09 27.08 1.03
CA MET A 161 -5.19 26.52 0.26
C MET A 161 -6.08 27.63 -0.26
N ALA A 162 -6.79 27.34 -1.34
CA ALA A 162 -7.89 28.14 -1.86
C ALA A 162 -9.10 27.24 -2.09
N VAL A 163 -10.28 27.86 -2.14
CA VAL A 163 -11.49 27.21 -2.65
C VAL A 163 -11.58 27.54 -4.13
N TRP A 164 -12.10 26.62 -4.93
CA TRP A 164 -12.35 26.78 -6.36
C TRP A 164 -13.07 28.10 -6.68
N SER A 165 -14.13 28.43 -5.95
CA SER A 165 -14.89 29.68 -6.10
C SER A 165 -14.07 30.96 -5.84
N THR A 166 -12.93 30.86 -5.14
CA THR A 166 -12.00 31.98 -4.97
C THR A 166 -11.14 32.21 -6.22
N LEU A 167 -11.03 31.20 -7.08
CA LEU A 167 -10.28 31.23 -8.32
C LEU A 167 -11.18 31.50 -9.54
N GLU A 168 -12.50 31.25 -9.44
CA GLU A 168 -13.47 31.49 -10.53
C GLU A 168 -13.50 32.93 -11.08
N PRO A 169 -13.48 34.00 -10.24
CA PRO A 169 -13.49 35.38 -10.77
C PRO A 169 -12.24 35.74 -11.59
N LEU A 170 -11.19 34.92 -11.53
CA LEU A 170 -9.99 35.09 -12.34
C LEU A 170 -10.15 34.50 -13.75
N ALA A 171 -11.25 33.77 -13.97
CA ALA A 171 -11.62 33.18 -15.25
C ALA A 171 -12.86 33.85 -15.84
N ASP A 172 -13.19 35.10 -15.47
CA ASP A 172 -14.42 35.80 -15.85
C ASP A 172 -14.66 35.91 -17.38
N GLU A 173 -13.66 35.63 -18.23
CA GLU A 173 -13.80 35.53 -19.70
C GLU A 173 -13.56 34.12 -20.28
N SER A 174 -13.22 33.13 -19.45
CA SER A 174 -12.82 31.79 -19.90
C SER A 174 -13.76 30.70 -19.34
N PRO A 175 -14.18 29.74 -20.17
CA PRO A 175 -15.03 28.65 -19.72
C PRO A 175 -14.30 27.81 -18.65
N SER A 176 -15.01 27.42 -17.59
CA SER A 176 -14.49 26.71 -16.41
C SER A 176 -13.62 25.47 -16.66
N PHE A 177 -13.67 24.87 -17.85
CA PHE A 177 -12.75 23.79 -18.24
C PHE A 177 -11.29 24.29 -18.37
N GLN A 178 -11.07 25.51 -18.85
CA GLN A 178 -9.72 26.06 -19.04
C GLN A 178 -9.03 26.32 -17.69
N LEU A 179 -9.78 26.72 -16.67
CA LEU A 179 -9.26 26.83 -15.30
C LEU A 179 -8.85 25.46 -14.74
N ALA A 180 -9.64 24.41 -15.00
CA ALA A 180 -9.30 23.05 -14.59
C ALA A 180 -8.04 22.56 -15.29
N ASP A 181 -7.95 22.75 -16.61
CA ASP A 181 -6.78 22.40 -17.42
C ASP A 181 -5.51 23.11 -16.93
N ALA A 182 -5.61 24.42 -16.66
CA ALA A 182 -4.50 25.20 -16.10
C ALA A 182 -4.07 24.70 -14.72
N LEU A 183 -5.02 24.41 -13.83
CA LEU A 183 -4.73 23.88 -12.50
C LEU A 183 -4.14 22.46 -12.56
N ASN A 184 -4.62 21.62 -13.47
CA ASN A 184 -4.04 20.31 -13.75
C ASN A 184 -2.61 20.43 -14.24
N TYR A 185 -2.35 21.33 -15.19
CA TYR A 185 -1.01 21.61 -15.68
C TYR A 185 -0.07 22.04 -14.55
N LEU A 186 -0.51 22.98 -13.70
CA LEU A 186 0.27 23.44 -12.54
C LEU A 186 0.45 22.34 -11.49
N SER A 187 -0.54 21.46 -11.32
CA SER A 187 -0.48 20.27 -10.45
C SER A 187 0.54 19.26 -10.97
N MET A 188 0.54 18.99 -12.28
CA MET A 188 1.54 18.13 -12.96
C MET A 188 2.96 18.70 -12.86
N CYS A 189 3.09 20.04 -12.87
CA CYS A 189 4.37 20.72 -12.63
C CYS A 189 4.80 20.69 -11.15
N GLY A 190 3.92 20.27 -10.23
CA GLY A 190 4.17 20.24 -8.79
C GLY A 190 4.18 21.62 -8.12
N GLU A 191 3.65 22.66 -8.77
CA GLU A 191 3.55 24.00 -8.16
C GLU A 191 2.45 24.08 -7.11
N LEU A 192 1.39 23.30 -7.31
CA LEU A 192 0.25 23.13 -6.41
C LEU A 192 -0.21 21.67 -6.45
N LEU A 193 -1.21 21.32 -5.65
CA LEU A 193 -1.92 20.06 -5.81
C LEU A 193 -3.39 20.35 -6.08
N TYR A 194 -3.82 19.90 -7.25
CA TYR A 194 -5.20 19.90 -7.70
C TYR A 194 -5.57 18.48 -8.08
N PHE A 195 -6.72 18.03 -7.59
CA PHE A 195 -7.20 16.67 -7.77
C PHE A 195 -8.49 16.74 -8.57
N GLU A 196 -8.38 16.55 -9.88
CA GLU A 196 -9.52 16.52 -10.80
C GLU A 196 -10.38 15.25 -10.63
N GLY A 197 -11.63 15.32 -11.06
CA GLY A 197 -12.51 14.14 -11.16
C GLY A 197 -13.33 13.86 -9.90
N ILE A 198 -13.81 14.92 -9.26
CA ILE A 198 -14.54 14.82 -8.00
C ILE A 198 -15.63 15.87 -7.92
N GLY A 199 -16.34 16.06 -9.04
CA GLY A 199 -17.41 17.05 -9.14
C GLY A 199 -17.99 17.31 -10.53
N ARG A 200 -17.50 16.64 -11.59
CA ARG A 200 -18.00 16.88 -12.95
C ARG A 200 -17.95 15.59 -13.78
N LEU A 201 -18.95 14.75 -13.59
CA LEU A 201 -19.40 13.83 -14.63
C LEU A 201 -20.91 14.02 -14.75
N ASP A 202 -21.31 14.61 -15.87
CA ASP A 202 -22.60 14.55 -16.55
C ASP A 202 -23.87 14.54 -15.67
N GLU A 203 -24.54 15.69 -15.63
CA GLU A 203 -25.83 15.93 -14.95
C GLU A 203 -27.00 15.00 -15.37
N GLU A 204 -26.81 14.00 -16.23
CA GLU A 204 -27.94 13.20 -16.71
C GLU A 204 -28.05 11.77 -16.19
N LYS A 205 -26.99 11.02 -15.83
CA LYS A 205 -27.18 9.61 -15.40
C LYS A 205 -26.05 9.00 -14.55
N VAL A 206 -25.94 9.31 -13.26
CA VAL A 206 -25.32 8.38 -12.28
C VAL A 206 -25.99 8.51 -10.92
N SER A 207 -26.88 7.56 -10.60
CA SER A 207 -27.28 7.25 -9.23
C SER A 207 -26.25 6.29 -8.65
N ASP A 208 -25.32 6.81 -7.85
CA ASP A 208 -24.79 6.23 -6.60
C ASP A 208 -23.43 6.85 -6.24
N ALA A 209 -23.43 7.68 -5.19
CA ALA A 209 -22.33 7.97 -4.26
C ALA A 209 -20.91 8.26 -4.78
N ASP A 210 -20.73 8.80 -5.99
CA ASP A 210 -19.39 9.22 -6.43
C ASP A 210 -18.96 10.47 -5.65
N THR A 211 -18.06 10.25 -4.69
CA THR A 211 -17.61 11.18 -3.65
C THR A 211 -16.68 12.23 -4.25
N THR A 212 -17.24 13.16 -5.01
CA THR A 212 -17.38 14.54 -4.52
C THR A 212 -16.21 15.27 -3.81
N ILE A 213 -14.94 14.85 -3.86
CA ILE A 213 -13.85 15.44 -3.06
C ILE A 213 -13.82 16.94 -3.33
N SER A 214 -14.16 17.64 -2.27
CA SER A 214 -14.36 19.06 -2.06
C SER A 214 -13.59 20.03 -2.97
N PRO A 215 -14.12 21.24 -3.23
CA PRO A 215 -13.56 22.29 -4.11
C PRO A 215 -12.22 22.91 -3.66
N TYR A 216 -11.35 22.20 -2.97
CA TYR A 216 -10.10 22.74 -2.44
C TYR A 216 -8.94 22.58 -3.43
N VAL A 217 -8.17 23.66 -3.58
CA VAL A 217 -6.88 23.68 -4.28
C VAL A 217 -5.78 23.89 -3.25
N VAL A 218 -4.82 22.97 -3.19
CA VAL A 218 -3.70 23.05 -2.25
C VAL A 218 -2.56 23.85 -2.88
N LEU A 219 -2.41 25.10 -2.46
CA LEU A 219 -1.40 26.02 -2.99
C LEU A 219 0.01 25.75 -2.44
N SER A 220 0.12 24.97 -1.36
CA SER A 220 1.41 24.66 -0.73
C SER A 220 1.54 23.17 -0.46
N PRO A 221 2.17 22.40 -1.36
CA PRO A 221 2.37 20.96 -1.19
C PRO A 221 3.12 20.63 0.12
N ARG A 222 4.13 21.43 0.48
CA ARG A 222 4.88 21.27 1.74
C ARG A 222 4.00 21.39 2.99
N TRP A 223 3.01 22.27 2.95
CA TRP A 223 2.08 22.42 4.06
C TRP A 223 1.16 21.20 4.16
N LEU A 224 0.66 20.66 3.04
CA LEU A 224 -0.14 19.43 3.05
C LEU A 224 0.68 18.24 3.60
N MET A 225 1.97 18.15 3.25
CA MET A 225 2.86 17.15 3.85
C MET A 225 2.92 17.30 5.38
N SER A 226 2.88 18.53 5.90
CA SER A 226 2.83 18.77 7.35
C SER A 226 1.52 18.29 7.96
N VAL A 227 0.39 18.42 7.23
CA VAL A 227 -0.93 17.87 7.62
C VAL A 227 -0.88 16.33 7.68
N ALA A 228 -0.29 15.69 6.67
CA ALA A 228 -0.12 14.24 6.64
C ALA A 228 0.79 13.75 7.78
N CYS A 229 1.87 14.49 8.07
CA CYS A 229 2.79 14.22 9.17
C CYS A 229 2.14 14.34 10.57
N CYS A 230 0.90 14.82 10.69
CA CYS A 230 0.17 14.78 11.96
C CYS A 230 -0.21 13.34 12.35
N PHE A 231 -0.51 12.48 11.38
CA PHE A 231 -0.87 11.08 11.65
C PHE A 231 0.20 10.07 11.21
N LEU A 232 1.11 10.44 10.30
CA LEU A 232 2.23 9.58 9.87
C LEU A 232 3.40 9.58 10.87
N ARG A 233 3.12 9.28 12.15
CA ARG A 233 4.15 9.24 13.21
C ARG A 233 4.17 7.89 13.93
N PRO A 234 5.35 7.34 14.25
CA PRO A 234 5.44 6.11 15.05
C PRO A 234 4.73 6.21 16.41
N SER A 235 4.65 7.42 16.98
CA SER A 235 4.01 7.71 18.27
C SER A 235 2.54 8.09 18.16
N LEU A 236 1.84 7.73 17.08
CA LEU A 236 0.47 8.17 16.79
C LEU A 236 -0.49 8.02 17.99
N SER A 237 -0.51 6.85 18.65
CA SER A 237 -1.38 6.60 19.81
C SER A 237 -1.12 7.57 20.97
N SER A 238 0.15 7.90 21.22
CA SER A 238 0.53 8.89 22.24
C SER A 238 0.10 10.30 21.84
N ASP A 239 0.23 10.65 20.55
CA ASP A 239 -0.16 11.96 20.03
C ASP A 239 -1.68 12.16 20.11
N ILE A 240 -2.46 11.13 19.77
CA ILE A 240 -3.93 11.12 19.93
C ILE A 240 -4.30 11.29 21.41
N ARG A 241 -3.65 10.54 22.32
CA ARG A 241 -3.88 10.66 23.76
C ARG A 241 -3.58 12.07 24.29
N CYS A 242 -2.53 12.71 23.77
CA CYS A 242 -2.21 14.09 24.10
C CYS A 242 -3.26 15.06 23.55
N ALA A 243 -3.74 14.84 22.32
CA ALA A 243 -4.78 15.67 21.72
C ALA A 243 -6.12 15.57 22.48
N LYS A 244 -6.54 14.36 22.88
CA LYS A 244 -7.76 14.14 23.71
C LYS A 244 -7.69 14.88 25.03
N ARG A 245 -6.56 14.78 25.74
CA ARG A 245 -6.32 15.50 27.01
C ARG A 245 -6.41 17.02 26.85
N ARG A 246 -5.96 17.59 25.73
CA ARG A 246 -6.05 19.05 25.48
C ARG A 246 -7.48 19.54 25.27
N VAL A 247 -8.38 18.68 24.78
CA VAL A 247 -9.80 19.01 24.53
C VAL A 247 -10.69 18.57 25.69
N GLY A 248 -10.12 17.96 26.74
CA GLY A 248 -10.88 17.48 27.91
C GLY A 248 -11.65 16.17 27.64
N LEU A 249 -11.31 15.44 26.58
CA LEU A 249 -11.86 14.11 26.32
C LEU A 249 -11.11 13.05 27.13
N ASP A 250 -11.83 12.06 27.65
CA ASP A 250 -11.21 10.93 28.34
C ASP A 250 -10.37 10.10 27.35
N PRO A 251 -9.04 10.02 27.53
CA PRO A 251 -8.19 9.21 26.66
C PRO A 251 -8.53 7.71 26.69
N ASN A 252 -9.10 7.20 27.78
CA ASN A 252 -9.28 5.76 27.99
C ASN A 252 -10.58 5.23 27.37
N LYS A 253 -11.60 6.07 27.19
CA LYS A 253 -12.91 5.66 26.65
C LYS A 253 -12.82 4.99 25.27
N THR A 254 -11.85 5.39 24.45
CA THR A 254 -11.63 4.87 23.09
C THR A 254 -10.50 3.83 23.02
N GLU A 255 -9.64 3.75 24.04
CA GLU A 255 -8.54 2.78 24.09
C GLU A 255 -8.99 1.36 24.46
N ALA A 256 -10.14 1.20 25.14
CA ALA A 256 -10.66 -0.11 25.54
C ALA A 256 -10.83 -1.08 24.36
N CYS A 257 -11.13 -0.58 23.16
CA CYS A 257 -11.23 -1.39 21.95
C CYS A 257 -9.88 -1.70 21.28
N ARG A 258 -8.79 -1.01 21.65
CA ARG A 258 -7.48 -1.11 20.98
C ARG A 258 -6.45 -1.99 21.70
N VAL A 259 -6.69 -2.37 22.95
CA VAL A 259 -5.72 -3.17 23.74
C VAL A 259 -5.37 -4.49 23.05
N HIS A 260 -6.25 -4.99 22.18
CA HIS A 260 -6.10 -6.24 21.45
C HIS A 260 -5.55 -6.08 20.02
N TRP A 261 -5.31 -4.85 19.55
CA TRP A 261 -4.93 -4.56 18.16
C TRP A 261 -3.58 -3.87 18.10
N ASN A 262 -2.52 -4.64 17.83
CA ASN A 262 -1.21 -4.09 17.50
C ASN A 262 -1.15 -3.81 15.98
N CYS A 263 -1.96 -2.85 15.56
CA CYS A 263 -2.15 -2.42 14.19
C CYS A 263 -2.37 -0.90 14.16
N PRO A 264 -1.75 -0.14 13.24
CA PRO A 264 -1.91 1.31 13.16
C PRO A 264 -3.30 1.71 12.62
N LEU A 265 -4.28 1.73 13.51
CA LEU A 265 -5.66 2.15 13.25
C LEU A 265 -5.93 3.54 13.84
N VAL A 266 -6.72 4.34 13.13
CA VAL A 266 -7.16 5.67 13.55
C VAL A 266 -8.61 5.89 13.14
N SER A 267 -9.40 6.59 13.96
CA SER A 267 -10.75 6.97 13.57
C SER A 267 -10.79 8.32 12.86
N GLY A 268 -11.86 8.60 12.11
CA GLY A 268 -12.08 9.92 11.48
C GLY A 268 -12.09 11.06 12.51
N ASP A 269 -12.68 10.82 13.68
CA ASP A 269 -12.75 11.80 14.77
C ASP A 269 -11.37 12.06 15.39
N GLU A 270 -10.54 11.02 15.51
CA GLU A 270 -9.17 11.16 16.00
C GLU A 270 -8.29 11.92 15.00
N LEU A 271 -8.45 11.69 13.70
CA LEU A 271 -7.77 12.47 12.67
C LEU A 271 -8.18 13.94 12.74
N SER A 272 -9.50 14.21 12.83
CA SER A 272 -10.04 15.56 13.00
C SER A 272 -9.47 16.23 14.25
N LEU A 273 -9.45 15.52 15.38
CA LEU A 273 -8.89 15.99 16.64
C LEU A 273 -7.38 16.30 16.53
N LEU A 274 -6.61 15.45 15.85
CA LEU A 274 -5.18 15.70 15.61
C LEU A 274 -4.99 16.99 14.82
N TRP A 275 -5.74 17.19 13.73
CA TRP A 275 -5.67 18.41 12.93
C TRP A 275 -6.15 19.65 13.69
N ASP A 276 -7.23 19.55 14.44
CA ASP A 276 -7.72 20.61 15.33
C ASP A 276 -6.69 20.99 16.40
N SER A 277 -5.91 20.03 16.89
CA SER A 277 -4.85 20.33 17.86
C SER A 277 -3.68 21.12 17.25
N THR A 278 -3.62 21.25 15.92
CA THR A 278 -2.52 21.94 15.20
C THR A 278 -2.90 23.35 14.76
N SER A 279 -2.11 24.33 15.23
CA SER A 279 -2.36 25.76 14.98
C SER A 279 -2.29 26.14 13.49
N PHE A 280 -1.44 25.46 12.71
CA PHE A 280 -1.27 25.75 11.29
C PHE A 280 -2.44 25.27 10.43
N VAL A 281 -3.14 24.20 10.82
CA VAL A 281 -4.38 23.76 10.14
C VAL A 281 -5.51 24.71 10.47
N LYS A 282 -5.71 25.01 11.76
CA LYS A 282 -6.70 26.00 12.23
C LYS A 282 -6.55 27.36 11.56
N LYS A 283 -5.31 27.82 11.33
CA LYS A 283 -5.06 29.08 10.62
C LYS A 283 -5.61 29.05 9.19
N VAL A 284 -5.45 27.94 8.47
CA VAL A 284 -5.92 27.78 7.09
C VAL A 284 -7.44 27.63 7.07
N GLU A 285 -8.01 26.85 7.98
CA GLU A 285 -9.45 26.72 8.12
C GLU A 285 -10.13 28.08 8.37
N ASN A 286 -9.61 28.87 9.32
CA ASN A 286 -10.09 30.23 9.59
C ASN A 286 -9.94 31.16 8.37
N GLN A 287 -8.91 30.98 7.53
CA GLN A 287 -8.74 31.76 6.30
C GLN A 287 -9.78 31.39 5.23
N LEU A 288 -10.16 30.11 5.15
CA LEU A 288 -11.18 29.61 4.23
C LEU A 288 -12.58 30.08 4.66
N GLN A 289 -12.88 30.01 5.97
CA GLN A 289 -14.17 30.44 6.52
C GLN A 289 -14.43 31.95 6.37
N LYS A 290 -13.39 32.79 6.39
CA LYS A 290 -13.53 34.25 6.21
C LYS A 290 -14.01 34.67 4.81
N GLY A 291 -13.88 33.79 3.82
CA GLY A 291 -14.23 34.09 2.43
C GLY A 291 -15.50 33.41 1.91
N SER A 292 -16.17 32.60 2.73
CA SER A 292 -17.23 31.69 2.26
C SER A 292 -18.53 31.88 3.05
N ASN A 293 -19.67 31.81 2.35
CA ASN A 293 -20.98 31.77 2.99
C ASN A 293 -21.14 30.42 3.71
N LYS A 294 -21.36 30.47 5.03
CA LYS A 294 -21.29 29.34 5.98
C LYS A 294 -22.15 28.10 5.68
N SER A 295 -23.02 28.11 4.67
CA SER A 295 -24.12 27.13 4.58
C SER A 295 -23.88 25.86 3.77
N LYS A 296 -22.77 25.70 3.02
CA LYS A 296 -22.59 24.51 2.14
C LYS A 296 -21.19 23.92 2.02
N GLN A 297 -20.21 24.38 2.80
CA GLN A 297 -18.83 23.95 2.59
C GLN A 297 -18.52 22.65 3.36
N SER A 298 -18.13 21.61 2.63
CA SER A 298 -17.61 20.36 3.19
C SER A 298 -16.49 20.66 4.19
N SER A 299 -16.48 19.96 5.32
CA SER A 299 -15.46 20.16 6.34
C SER A 299 -14.06 19.94 5.74
N LEU A 300 -13.12 20.81 6.11
CA LEU A 300 -11.73 20.72 5.65
C LEU A 300 -11.13 19.35 6.01
N HIS A 301 -11.53 18.79 7.15
CA HIS A 301 -11.12 17.46 7.60
C HIS A 301 -11.66 16.34 6.70
N GLY A 302 -12.93 16.43 6.27
CA GLY A 302 -13.48 15.48 5.30
C GLY A 302 -12.68 15.47 4.00
N PHE A 303 -12.29 16.64 3.50
CA PHE A 303 -11.39 16.73 2.34
C PHE A 303 -10.05 16.04 2.57
N PHE A 304 -9.40 16.24 3.74
CA PHE A 304 -8.12 15.58 4.03
C PHE A 304 -8.27 14.06 4.10
N VAL A 305 -9.31 13.55 4.77
CA VAL A 305 -9.57 12.11 4.86
C VAL A 305 -9.68 11.51 3.46
N GLU A 306 -10.59 12.05 2.64
CA GLU A 306 -10.81 11.53 1.29
C GLU A 306 -9.56 11.66 0.41
N LEU A 307 -8.83 12.77 0.52
CA LEU A 307 -7.56 12.95 -0.17
C LEU A 307 -6.53 11.89 0.24
N PHE A 308 -6.36 11.67 1.54
CA PHE A 308 -5.37 10.71 2.03
C PHE A 308 -5.78 9.25 1.80
N VAL A 309 -7.08 8.96 1.70
CA VAL A 309 -7.59 7.68 1.20
C VAL A 309 -7.27 7.52 -0.28
N LYS A 310 -7.56 8.54 -1.11
CA LYS A 310 -7.27 8.52 -2.57
C LYS A 310 -5.78 8.36 -2.87
N VAL A 311 -4.90 8.97 -2.07
CA VAL A 311 -3.43 8.84 -2.19
C VAL A 311 -2.91 7.52 -1.59
N GLY A 312 -3.74 6.77 -0.85
CA GLY A 312 -3.36 5.51 -0.23
C GLY A 312 -2.52 5.63 1.04
N LEU A 313 -2.53 6.81 1.68
CA LEU A 313 -1.92 7.00 3.02
C LEU A 313 -2.83 6.49 4.13
N LEU A 314 -4.15 6.59 3.91
CA LEU A 314 -5.19 5.97 4.71
C LEU A 314 -5.85 4.87 3.89
N VAL A 315 -6.25 3.79 4.53
CA VAL A 315 -7.11 2.78 3.92
C VAL A 315 -8.40 2.73 4.72
N ASP A 316 -9.51 3.07 4.06
CA ASP A 316 -10.83 2.96 4.68
C ASP A 316 -11.21 1.49 4.85
N LEU A 317 -11.54 1.13 6.08
CA LEU A 317 -12.00 -0.21 6.41
C LEU A 317 -13.49 -0.40 6.10
N GLY A 318 -14.26 0.66 5.83
CA GLY A 318 -15.70 0.57 5.59
C GLY A 318 -16.46 -0.03 6.78
N VAL A 319 -15.87 0.01 7.98
CA VAL A 319 -16.49 -0.43 9.22
C VAL A 319 -17.00 0.80 9.92
N GLU A 320 -18.31 0.92 9.99
CA GLU A 320 -19.00 1.89 10.83
C GLU A 320 -19.06 1.34 12.26
N GLN A 321 -18.55 2.12 13.22
CA GLN A 321 -18.70 1.78 14.62
C GLN A 321 -20.09 2.22 15.07
N THR A 322 -20.99 1.28 15.31
CA THR A 322 -22.20 1.57 16.09
C THR A 322 -21.78 1.66 17.55
N SER A 323 -22.09 2.78 18.21
CA SER A 323 -21.94 2.88 19.66
C SER A 323 -22.99 1.98 20.28
N ASP A 324 -22.67 0.71 20.47
CA ASP A 324 -23.51 -0.28 21.15
C ASP A 324 -23.53 0.04 22.66
N THR A 325 -24.12 1.19 23.03
CA THR A 325 -24.69 1.41 24.35
C THR A 325 -26.02 0.65 24.38
N GLU A 326 -25.92 -0.67 24.50
CA GLU A 326 -27.03 -1.57 24.87
C GLU A 326 -27.43 -1.31 26.33
N ASP A 327 -27.85 -0.08 26.67
CA ASP A 327 -28.65 0.14 27.87
C ASP A 327 -30.10 -0.25 27.52
N GLU A 328 -30.37 -1.56 27.55
CA GLU A 328 -31.69 -2.18 27.26
C GLU A 328 -32.83 -1.73 28.21
N SER A 329 -32.65 -0.69 29.03
CA SER A 329 -33.57 -0.34 30.12
C SER A 329 -34.46 0.89 29.91
N SER A 330 -34.42 1.59 28.77
CA SER A 330 -35.29 2.76 28.53
C SER A 330 -36.13 2.63 27.27
N ALA A 331 -37.25 1.93 27.38
CA ALA A 331 -38.36 1.99 26.44
C ALA A 331 -39.06 3.37 26.56
N GLY A 332 -38.56 4.38 25.87
CA GLY A 332 -39.15 5.72 25.84
C GLY A 332 -38.93 6.39 24.48
N THR A 333 -40.02 6.48 23.69
CA THR A 333 -40.28 7.41 22.56
C THR A 333 -39.06 7.87 21.76
N ARG A 334 -38.80 7.18 20.63
CA ARG A 334 -37.85 7.56 19.58
C ARG A 334 -38.32 8.80 18.82
N ASP A 335 -37.52 9.86 18.85
CA ASP A 335 -37.51 10.90 17.82
C ASP A 335 -36.64 10.39 16.66
N ASP A 336 -37.22 10.18 15.47
CA ASP A 336 -36.60 9.52 14.30
C ASP A 336 -35.57 10.40 13.54
N ASN A 337 -34.91 11.37 14.20
CA ASN A 337 -34.03 12.35 13.53
C ASN A 337 -32.61 12.47 14.09
N GLU A 338 -32.19 11.67 15.08
CA GLU A 338 -30.78 11.58 15.44
C GLU A 338 -30.05 10.66 14.46
N ALA A 339 -29.40 11.28 13.46
CA ALA A 339 -28.43 10.62 12.61
C ALA A 339 -27.39 9.94 13.51
N SER A 340 -27.38 8.61 13.51
CA SER A 340 -26.40 7.81 14.25
C SER A 340 -25.00 8.22 13.80
N ASP A 341 -24.21 8.75 14.73
CA ASP A 341 -22.85 9.23 14.50
C ASP A 341 -21.93 8.01 14.26
N THR A 342 -21.87 7.54 13.01
CA THR A 342 -21.06 6.38 12.64
C THR A 342 -19.62 6.80 12.39
N THR A 343 -18.74 6.50 13.34
CA THR A 343 -17.32 6.81 13.21
C THR A 343 -16.66 5.86 12.20
N ARG A 344 -16.09 6.42 11.11
CA ARG A 344 -15.27 5.68 10.12
C ARG A 344 -13.88 5.35 10.68
N MET A 345 -13.38 4.16 10.36
CA MET A 345 -12.08 3.65 10.80
C MET A 345 -11.11 3.50 9.64
N PHE A 346 -9.88 3.96 9.83
CA PHE A 346 -8.82 3.96 8.84
C PHE A 346 -7.59 3.20 9.32
N PHE A 347 -6.98 2.45 8.40
CA PHE A 347 -5.69 1.80 8.57
C PHE A 347 -4.57 2.62 7.94
N ILE A 348 -3.39 2.68 8.59
CA ILE A 348 -2.22 3.43 8.11
C ILE A 348 -1.06 2.46 7.82
N PRO A 349 -0.95 1.93 6.57
CA PRO A 349 0.03 0.89 6.24
C PRO A 349 1.49 1.29 6.53
N SER A 350 1.82 2.57 6.30
CA SER A 350 3.19 3.08 6.45
C SER A 350 3.73 3.05 7.88
N LEU A 351 2.85 2.95 8.88
CA LEU A 351 3.22 2.85 10.29
C LEU A 351 3.40 1.41 10.77
N MET A 352 3.19 0.42 9.90
CA MET A 352 3.50 -0.96 10.25
C MET A 352 4.99 -1.11 10.51
N GLY A 353 5.32 -1.74 11.64
CA GLY A 353 6.67 -2.14 11.99
C GLY A 353 7.09 -3.43 11.28
N ASP A 354 8.38 -3.73 11.43
CA ASP A 354 8.94 -5.04 11.11
C ASP A 354 8.86 -5.87 12.39
N GLY A 355 8.10 -6.97 12.37
CA GLY A 355 7.88 -7.83 13.53
C GLY A 355 8.85 -8.99 13.60
N ASP A 356 9.21 -9.41 14.80
CA ASP A 356 9.86 -10.72 14.98
C ASP A 356 8.79 -11.81 15.08
N LEU A 357 8.76 -12.66 14.06
CA LEU A 357 7.79 -13.75 13.94
C LEU A 357 8.23 -15.01 14.68
N GLN A 358 9.53 -15.13 14.99
CA GLN A 358 10.09 -16.37 15.56
C GLN A 358 9.57 -16.64 16.97
N ASP A 359 9.34 -15.56 17.73
CA ASP A 359 8.81 -15.65 19.09
C ASP A 359 7.30 -15.94 19.12
N LEU A 360 6.58 -15.56 18.05
CA LEU A 360 5.12 -15.65 18.01
C LEU A 360 4.64 -17.02 17.49
N TRP A 361 5.33 -17.56 16.48
CA TRP A 361 4.86 -18.73 15.73
C TRP A 361 5.90 -19.82 15.60
N SER A 362 5.50 -21.04 15.91
CA SER A 362 6.25 -22.26 15.64
C SER A 362 5.33 -23.33 15.08
N PHE A 363 5.85 -24.12 14.14
CA PHE A 363 5.13 -25.28 13.58
C PHE A 363 5.25 -26.52 14.47
N ASN A 364 6.34 -26.62 15.23
CA ASN A 364 6.59 -27.75 16.12
C ASN A 364 5.89 -27.52 17.46
N SER A 365 5.00 -28.43 17.84
CA SER A 365 4.49 -28.53 19.21
C SER A 365 5.54 -29.23 20.08
N SER A 366 6.60 -28.52 20.46
CA SER A 366 7.52 -28.99 21.49
C SER A 366 6.76 -29.15 22.81
N SER A 367 6.54 -30.41 23.21
CA SER A 367 6.10 -30.94 24.52
C SER A 367 4.85 -30.39 25.23
N ASP A 368 4.50 -29.11 25.14
CA ASP A 368 3.64 -28.46 26.14
C ASP A 368 2.17 -28.31 25.75
N SER A 369 1.82 -28.62 24.50
CA SER A 369 0.42 -28.61 24.05
C SER A 369 0.05 -29.92 23.36
N MET A 370 0.02 -31.01 24.13
CA MET A 370 -0.59 -32.27 23.69
C MET A 370 -2.00 -31.99 23.14
N GLY A 371 -2.16 -32.08 21.81
CA GLY A 371 -3.44 -31.91 21.13
C GLY A 371 -3.54 -30.72 20.16
N THR A 372 -2.54 -29.86 20.03
CA THR A 372 -2.56 -28.85 18.96
C THR A 372 -2.30 -29.50 17.60
N THR A 373 -3.10 -29.13 16.61
CA THR A 373 -2.85 -29.45 15.21
C THR A 373 -2.60 -28.18 14.43
N THR A 374 -1.80 -28.30 13.37
CA THR A 374 -1.43 -27.18 12.51
C THR A 374 -1.73 -27.55 11.07
N LEU A 375 -2.44 -26.67 10.38
CA LEU A 375 -2.68 -26.73 8.94
C LEU A 375 -1.96 -25.56 8.27
N GLY A 376 -1.42 -25.80 7.09
CA GLY A 376 -0.61 -24.82 6.37
C GLY A 376 -0.83 -24.87 4.87
N HIS A 377 -0.90 -23.69 4.27
CA HIS A 377 -0.90 -23.44 2.83
C HIS A 377 0.26 -22.52 2.50
N SER A 378 0.79 -22.62 1.29
CA SER A 378 1.71 -21.58 0.78
C SER A 378 1.37 -21.20 -0.65
N PHE A 379 1.59 -19.92 -0.93
CA PHE A 379 1.48 -19.30 -2.24
C PHE A 379 2.89 -18.87 -2.62
N THR A 380 3.49 -19.61 -3.55
CA THR A 380 4.87 -19.35 -4.00
C THR A 380 4.81 -18.54 -5.27
N PHE A 381 5.48 -17.40 -5.27
CA PHE A 381 5.52 -16.50 -6.42
C PHE A 381 6.79 -16.81 -7.22
N VAL A 382 6.64 -16.97 -8.54
CA VAL A 382 7.76 -17.37 -9.42
C VAL A 382 8.90 -16.35 -9.38
N GLU A 383 8.56 -15.06 -9.31
CA GLU A 383 9.55 -13.99 -9.28
C GLU A 383 9.74 -13.44 -7.85
N ARG A 384 8.66 -12.91 -7.27
CA ARG A 384 8.66 -12.33 -5.92
C ARG A 384 7.25 -12.11 -5.40
N VAL A 385 7.15 -11.86 -4.09
CA VAL A 385 5.91 -11.42 -3.47
C VAL A 385 5.60 -9.98 -3.87
N PRO A 386 4.37 -9.68 -4.33
CA PRO A 386 3.96 -8.31 -4.64
C PRO A 386 3.95 -7.41 -3.41
N THR A 387 4.41 -6.16 -3.56
CA THR A 387 4.64 -5.25 -2.42
C THR A 387 3.39 -4.91 -1.62
N ARG A 388 2.21 -4.85 -2.26
CA ARG A 388 0.93 -4.50 -1.60
C ARG A 388 0.13 -5.70 -1.12
N LEU A 389 0.61 -6.93 -1.35
CA LEU A 389 -0.11 -8.15 -1.00
C LEU A 389 -0.50 -8.17 0.48
N MET A 390 0.47 -7.87 1.35
CA MET A 390 0.23 -7.88 2.80
C MET A 390 -0.68 -6.74 3.24
N GLU A 391 -0.54 -5.54 2.67
CA GLU A 391 -1.42 -4.40 2.97
C GLU A 391 -2.87 -4.73 2.59
N GLY A 392 -3.09 -5.24 1.37
CA GLY A 392 -4.40 -5.67 0.90
C GLY A 392 -4.98 -6.79 1.77
N LEU A 393 -4.16 -7.79 2.12
CA LEU A 393 -4.59 -8.88 2.99
C LEU A 393 -5.01 -8.37 4.37
N ILE A 394 -4.20 -7.51 5.00
CA ILE A 394 -4.50 -6.93 6.31
C ILE A 394 -5.82 -6.16 6.28
N VAL A 395 -6.02 -5.33 5.26
CA VAL A 395 -7.25 -4.54 5.08
C VAL A 395 -8.46 -5.44 4.91
N GLU A 396 -8.35 -6.49 4.09
CA GLU A 396 -9.46 -7.40 3.84
C GLU A 396 -9.77 -8.28 5.06
N VAL A 397 -8.75 -8.67 5.83
CA VAL A 397 -8.93 -9.38 7.11
C VAL A 397 -9.60 -8.45 8.12
N LEU A 398 -9.17 -7.19 8.23
CA LEU A 398 -9.79 -6.17 9.08
C LEU A 398 -11.26 -5.92 8.72
N ARG A 399 -11.60 -5.89 7.42
CA ARG A 399 -12.99 -5.75 6.94
C ARG A 399 -13.88 -6.90 7.37
N ARG A 400 -13.38 -8.14 7.20
CA ARG A 400 -14.17 -9.35 7.45
C ARG A 400 -14.29 -9.70 8.91
N PHE A 401 -13.20 -9.58 9.66
CA PHE A 401 -13.21 -9.83 11.09
C PHE A 401 -13.71 -8.63 11.89
N ARG A 402 -13.73 -7.42 11.34
CA ARG A 402 -14.08 -6.16 12.01
C ARG A 402 -13.21 -5.88 13.27
N PRO A 403 -12.79 -4.64 13.52
CA PRO A 403 -12.03 -4.29 14.73
C PRO A 403 -12.70 -4.64 16.08
N PHE A 404 -13.98 -5.01 16.08
CA PHE A 404 -14.82 -5.17 17.27
C PHE A 404 -15.50 -6.54 17.37
N ASP A 405 -15.13 -7.50 16.52
CA ASP A 405 -15.69 -8.84 16.65
C ASP A 405 -15.20 -9.49 17.94
N LYS A 406 -16.16 -9.86 18.80
CA LYS A 406 -15.93 -10.49 20.11
C LYS A 406 -15.13 -11.79 20.01
N ARG A 407 -15.04 -12.40 18.81
CA ARG A 407 -14.22 -13.58 18.54
C ARG A 407 -12.72 -13.28 18.49
N VAL A 408 -12.34 -12.04 18.16
CA VAL A 408 -10.95 -11.63 18.02
C VAL A 408 -10.38 -11.28 19.40
N ARG A 409 -9.47 -12.12 19.88
CA ARG A 409 -8.75 -11.88 21.14
C ARG A 409 -7.52 -11.00 20.93
N GLU A 410 -6.85 -11.15 19.79
CA GLU A 410 -5.65 -10.40 19.46
C GLU A 410 -5.50 -10.31 17.95
N PHE A 411 -5.11 -9.14 17.45
CA PHE A 411 -4.75 -8.92 16.06
C PHE A 411 -3.44 -8.14 16.01
N ILE A 412 -2.46 -8.69 15.31
CA ILE A 412 -1.15 -8.06 15.14
C ILE A 412 -0.85 -8.01 13.65
N ALA A 413 -0.42 -6.85 13.17
CA ALA A 413 -0.07 -6.64 11.77
C ALA A 413 1.33 -6.03 11.64
N TRP A 414 2.12 -6.64 10.77
CA TRP A 414 3.44 -6.21 10.35
C TRP A 414 3.50 -6.11 8.84
N ARG A 415 4.56 -5.48 8.32
CA ARG A 415 4.74 -5.38 6.85
C ARG A 415 4.79 -6.73 6.15
N SER A 416 5.35 -7.74 6.81
CA SER A 416 5.55 -9.08 6.27
C SER A 416 4.57 -10.12 6.80
N ALA A 417 3.70 -9.79 7.76
CA ALA A 417 2.83 -10.77 8.38
C ALA A 417 1.58 -10.18 9.04
N VAL A 418 0.53 -10.99 9.13
CA VAL A 418 -0.64 -10.75 9.95
C VAL A 418 -0.89 -11.95 10.84
N TYR A 419 -1.12 -11.69 12.13
CA TYR A 419 -1.43 -12.68 13.14
C TYR A 419 -2.78 -12.34 13.76
N LEU A 420 -3.62 -13.37 13.92
CA LEU A 420 -4.96 -13.26 14.43
C LEU A 420 -5.20 -14.38 15.44
N ASN A 421 -5.33 -14.02 16.71
CA ASN A 421 -5.70 -14.92 17.79
C ASN A 421 -7.22 -14.86 18.00
N LEU A 422 -7.90 -15.96 17.72
CA LEU A 422 -9.30 -16.17 18.04
C LEU A 422 -9.39 -17.06 19.29
N HIS A 423 -10.53 -17.04 19.99
CA HIS A 423 -10.68 -17.82 21.25
C HIS A 423 -10.33 -19.32 21.12
N THR A 424 -10.53 -19.89 19.93
CA THR A 424 -10.40 -21.33 19.64
C THR A 424 -9.18 -21.68 18.79
N VAL A 425 -8.71 -20.73 17.96
CA VAL A 425 -7.68 -20.95 16.94
C VAL A 425 -6.79 -19.72 16.79
N GLU A 426 -5.53 -19.94 16.44
CA GLU A 426 -4.59 -18.89 16.08
C GLU A 426 -4.25 -19.01 14.60
N LEU A 427 -4.26 -17.88 13.92
CA LEU A 427 -4.12 -17.76 12.47
C LEU A 427 -2.91 -16.87 12.19
N ILE A 428 -2.12 -17.24 11.20
CA ILE A 428 -1.01 -16.40 10.72
C ILE A 428 -0.92 -16.46 9.19
N ALA A 429 -0.70 -15.31 8.58
CA ALA A 429 -0.23 -15.23 7.20
C ALA A 429 1.07 -14.43 7.17
N MET A 430 2.12 -14.96 6.55
CA MET A 430 3.44 -14.35 6.58
C MET A 430 4.22 -14.59 5.29
N VAL A 431 4.93 -13.57 4.84
CA VAL A 431 5.87 -13.61 3.73
C VAL A 431 7.21 -14.08 4.25
N VAL A 432 7.69 -15.22 3.75
CA VAL A 432 8.91 -15.86 4.20
C VAL A 432 9.81 -16.21 3.03
N ASP A 433 11.10 -15.92 3.18
CA ASP A 433 12.15 -16.40 2.28
C ASP A 433 12.38 -17.90 2.48
N ASN A 434 12.84 -18.58 1.42
CA ASN A 434 13.16 -20.02 1.45
C ASN A 434 14.11 -20.42 2.60
N GLU A 435 15.00 -19.52 3.00
CA GLU A 435 15.99 -19.76 4.06
C GLU A 435 15.41 -19.61 5.48
N SER A 436 14.19 -19.09 5.62
CA SER A 436 13.53 -18.92 6.92
C SER A 436 13.14 -20.26 7.52
N ALA A 437 13.30 -20.40 8.84
CA ALA A 437 12.80 -21.56 9.60
C ALA A 437 11.27 -21.69 9.54
N LEU A 438 10.57 -20.59 9.21
CA LEU A 438 9.11 -20.54 9.04
C LEU A 438 8.67 -20.86 7.61
N CYS A 439 9.59 -21.07 6.68
CA CYS A 439 9.27 -21.50 5.31
C CYS A 439 8.98 -23.01 5.30
N ILE A 440 7.70 -23.35 5.12
CA ILE A 440 7.26 -24.75 5.09
C ILE A 440 7.71 -25.39 3.77
N GLY A 441 8.30 -26.58 3.86
CA GLY A 441 8.73 -27.37 2.70
C GLY A 441 9.86 -26.74 1.89
N SER A 442 10.62 -25.79 2.47
CA SER A 442 11.73 -25.11 1.80
C SER A 442 12.79 -26.03 1.17
N SER A 443 12.94 -27.25 1.70
CA SER A 443 13.86 -28.26 1.12
C SER A 443 13.49 -28.69 -0.31
N TYR A 444 12.26 -28.43 -0.73
CA TYR A 444 11.73 -28.76 -2.06
C TYR A 444 11.57 -27.53 -2.96
N LEU A 445 11.81 -26.33 -2.44
CA LEU A 445 11.66 -25.08 -3.19
C LEU A 445 13.00 -24.67 -3.81
N ALA A 446 12.91 -23.96 -4.94
CA ALA A 446 14.10 -23.41 -5.57
C ALA A 446 14.80 -22.40 -4.62
N PRO A 447 16.13 -22.29 -4.66
CA PRO A 447 16.83 -21.29 -3.85
C PRO A 447 16.34 -19.87 -4.16
N ALA A 448 16.24 -19.03 -3.12
CA ALA A 448 15.75 -17.64 -3.21
C ALA A 448 14.29 -17.45 -3.63
N THR A 449 13.44 -18.48 -3.55
CA THR A 449 11.99 -18.29 -3.62
C THR A 449 11.46 -17.60 -2.36
N THR A 450 10.48 -16.73 -2.54
CA THR A 450 9.72 -16.15 -1.44
C THR A 450 8.28 -16.65 -1.54
N SER A 451 7.72 -17.08 -0.41
CA SER A 451 6.37 -17.63 -0.35
C SER A 451 5.56 -16.91 0.71
N LEU A 452 4.28 -16.68 0.43
CA LEU A 452 3.31 -16.35 1.46
C LEU A 452 2.83 -17.65 2.09
N VAL A 453 3.10 -17.85 3.37
CA VAL A 453 2.65 -18.99 4.17
C VAL A 453 1.42 -18.56 4.96
N LEU A 454 0.33 -19.29 4.81
CA LEU A 454 -0.90 -19.14 5.57
C LEU A 454 -1.10 -20.37 6.46
N SER A 455 -1.12 -20.21 7.76
CA SER A 455 -1.21 -21.31 8.72
C SER A 455 -2.21 -21.04 9.83
N VAL A 456 -2.79 -22.12 10.35
CA VAL A 456 -3.69 -22.13 11.50
C VAL A 456 -3.24 -23.19 12.49
N ARG A 457 -3.30 -22.86 13.79
CA ARG A 457 -3.05 -23.80 14.88
C ARG A 457 -4.15 -23.71 15.91
N GLY A 458 -4.50 -24.85 16.52
CA GLY A 458 -5.50 -24.90 17.58
C GLY A 458 -5.67 -26.31 18.14
N ARG A 459 -6.43 -26.45 19.22
CA ARG A 459 -6.75 -27.75 19.83
C ARG A 459 -7.74 -28.56 19.00
N GLN A 460 -8.55 -27.87 18.20
CA GLN A 460 -9.48 -28.47 17.27
C GLN A 460 -8.71 -29.03 16.06
N GLN A 461 -9.37 -29.84 15.23
CA GLN A 461 -8.74 -30.44 14.05
C GLN A 461 -9.66 -30.31 12.83
N GLY A 462 -9.03 -30.24 11.65
CA GLY A 462 -9.68 -30.35 10.36
C GLY A 462 -10.72 -29.27 10.12
N GLN A 463 -11.97 -29.68 9.87
CA GLN A 463 -13.04 -28.81 9.41
C GLN A 463 -13.29 -27.59 10.31
N ARG A 464 -13.17 -27.75 11.63
CA ARG A 464 -13.42 -26.63 12.53
C ARG A 464 -12.44 -25.47 12.35
N PHE A 465 -11.21 -25.71 11.87
CA PHE A 465 -10.30 -24.60 11.54
C PHE A 465 -10.90 -23.68 10.47
N TRP A 466 -11.58 -24.27 9.49
CA TRP A 466 -12.22 -23.53 8.41
C TRP A 466 -13.39 -22.70 8.92
N GLU A 467 -14.24 -23.29 9.76
CA GLU A 467 -15.40 -22.65 10.39
C GLU A 467 -15.01 -21.51 11.33
N GLU A 468 -13.93 -21.68 12.09
CA GLU A 468 -13.52 -20.75 13.14
C GLU A 468 -12.74 -19.53 12.59
N GLY A 469 -12.36 -19.51 11.31
CA GLY A 469 -11.80 -18.31 10.67
C GLY A 469 -10.76 -18.54 9.59
N TYR A 470 -10.22 -19.76 9.44
CA TYR A 470 -9.24 -20.06 8.40
C TYR A 470 -9.81 -19.89 6.99
N SER A 471 -11.09 -20.23 6.80
CA SER A 471 -11.80 -19.98 5.54
C SER A 471 -11.84 -18.48 5.21
N THR A 472 -12.17 -17.65 6.20
CA THR A 472 -12.21 -16.19 6.04
C THR A 472 -10.84 -15.64 5.64
N MET A 473 -9.76 -16.06 6.31
CA MET A 473 -8.39 -15.63 5.98
C MET A 473 -7.98 -16.06 4.56
N HIS A 474 -8.32 -17.29 4.15
CA HIS A 474 -8.04 -17.79 2.80
C HIS A 474 -8.85 -17.04 1.73
N GLN A 475 -10.12 -16.74 2.01
CA GLN A 475 -10.97 -15.95 1.12
C GLN A 475 -10.50 -14.49 1.02
N SER A 476 -10.01 -13.89 2.11
CA SER A 476 -9.40 -12.57 2.08
C SER A 476 -8.20 -12.54 1.15
N LEU A 477 -7.31 -13.53 1.27
CA LEU A 477 -6.15 -13.66 0.39
C LEU A 477 -6.56 -13.87 -1.08
N GLN A 478 -7.51 -14.76 -1.32
CA GLN A 478 -8.01 -15.03 -2.67
C GLN A 478 -8.64 -13.77 -3.29
N TRP A 479 -9.45 -13.04 -2.52
CA TRP A 479 -10.06 -11.78 -2.96
C TRP A 479 -8.98 -10.76 -3.35
N VAL A 480 -7.94 -10.60 -2.54
CA VAL A 480 -6.82 -9.69 -2.83
C VAL A 480 -6.10 -10.09 -4.11
N LEU A 481 -5.81 -11.39 -4.29
CA LEU A 481 -5.16 -11.89 -5.51
C LEU A 481 -6.02 -11.69 -6.77
N ASP A 482 -7.35 -11.81 -6.66
CA ASP A 482 -8.26 -11.76 -7.80
C ASP A 482 -8.72 -10.34 -8.15
N ASN A 483 -8.86 -9.45 -7.16
CA ASN A 483 -9.47 -8.13 -7.32
C ASN A 483 -8.44 -6.99 -7.38
N ASP A 484 -7.20 -7.20 -6.95
CA ASP A 484 -6.16 -6.20 -7.15
C ASP A 484 -5.59 -6.33 -8.57
N PRO A 485 -5.83 -5.33 -9.46
CA PRO A 485 -5.36 -5.39 -10.84
C PRO A 485 -3.84 -5.51 -10.96
N GLU A 486 -3.09 -5.06 -9.94
CA GLU A 486 -1.63 -5.20 -9.89
C GLU A 486 -1.20 -6.64 -9.54
N LEU A 487 -2.01 -7.36 -8.76
CA LEU A 487 -1.71 -8.72 -8.29
C LEU A 487 -2.14 -9.78 -9.30
N PHE A 488 -3.17 -9.50 -10.09
CA PHE A 488 -3.70 -10.41 -11.11
C PHE A 488 -2.64 -10.90 -12.13
N VAL A 489 -1.58 -10.11 -12.36
CA VAL A 489 -0.50 -10.46 -13.29
C VAL A 489 0.45 -11.52 -12.72
N TYR A 490 0.44 -11.75 -11.40
CA TYR A 490 1.37 -12.67 -10.75
C TYR A 490 0.80 -14.09 -10.73
N GLU A 491 1.45 -14.98 -11.49
CA GLU A 491 1.22 -16.41 -11.34
C GLU A 491 1.78 -16.88 -9.99
N CYS A 492 0.93 -17.54 -9.19
CA CYS A 492 1.34 -18.14 -7.93
C CYS A 492 1.02 -19.64 -7.89
N GLU A 493 1.99 -20.42 -7.42
CA GLU A 493 1.83 -21.85 -7.17
C GLU A 493 1.26 -22.05 -5.76
N LYS A 494 0.08 -22.66 -5.69
CA LYS A 494 -0.61 -22.96 -4.42
C LYS A 494 -0.23 -24.37 -3.97
N ARG A 495 0.24 -24.49 -2.72
CA ARG A 495 0.63 -25.77 -2.10
C ARG A 495 -0.12 -25.98 -0.79
N VAL A 496 -0.48 -27.23 -0.51
CA VAL A 496 -1.14 -27.66 0.72
C VAL A 496 -0.20 -28.61 1.47
N TYR A 497 0.13 -28.32 2.73
CA TYR A 497 1.10 -29.11 3.49
C TYR A 497 0.43 -30.22 4.30
N CYS A 498 1.11 -31.36 4.43
CA CYS A 498 0.65 -32.47 5.25
C CYS A 498 0.70 -32.12 6.75
N PRO A 499 -0.44 -32.10 7.46
CA PRO A 499 -0.47 -31.77 8.90
C PRO A 499 0.36 -32.74 9.75
N SER A 500 0.35 -34.03 9.38
CA SER A 500 1.15 -35.06 10.07
C SER A 500 2.65 -34.83 9.91
N CYS A 501 3.10 -34.33 8.75
CA CYS A 501 4.50 -33.96 8.55
C CYS A 501 4.88 -32.74 9.41
N LEU A 502 4.03 -31.71 9.44
CA LEU A 502 4.24 -30.51 10.26
C LEU A 502 4.33 -30.82 11.76
N LYS A 503 3.63 -31.87 12.21
CA LYS A 503 3.66 -32.32 13.61
C LYS A 503 4.95 -33.04 14.00
N VAL A 504 5.54 -33.82 13.07
CA VAL A 504 6.62 -34.77 13.38
C VAL A 504 7.99 -34.27 12.91
N LYS A 505 8.03 -33.48 11.83
CA LYS A 505 9.26 -33.01 11.20
C LYS A 505 9.41 -31.50 11.33
N ALA A 506 10.62 -31.00 11.13
CA ALA A 506 10.84 -29.56 10.95
C ALA A 506 10.03 -29.03 9.75
N ALA A 507 9.53 -27.79 9.86
CA ALA A 507 8.69 -27.17 8.82
C ALA A 507 9.29 -27.26 7.41
N ARG A 508 10.61 -27.05 7.29
CA ARG A 508 11.36 -27.13 6.03
C ARG A 508 11.30 -28.49 5.32
N GLU A 509 10.99 -29.57 6.04
CA GLU A 509 10.98 -30.95 5.54
C GLU A 509 9.55 -31.49 5.37
N ALA A 510 8.53 -30.65 5.63
CA ALA A 510 7.15 -31.06 5.49
C ALA A 510 6.80 -31.27 4.01
N SER A 511 6.24 -32.43 3.70
CA SER A 511 5.76 -32.74 2.36
C SER A 511 4.46 -31.97 2.06
N PHE A 512 4.24 -31.66 0.79
CA PHE A 512 3.04 -30.98 0.31
C PHE A 512 2.43 -31.67 -0.91
N TRP A 513 1.23 -31.23 -1.24
CA TRP A 513 0.58 -31.46 -2.52
C TRP A 513 0.46 -30.13 -3.26
N ASP A 514 0.59 -30.18 -4.59
CA ASP A 514 0.09 -29.10 -5.44
C ASP A 514 -1.43 -28.99 -5.26
N ARG A 515 -1.96 -27.77 -5.18
CA ARG A 515 -3.39 -27.54 -4.97
C ARG A 515 -4.25 -28.26 -6.01
N ARG A 516 -3.79 -28.37 -7.27
CA ARG A 516 -4.49 -29.09 -8.35
C ARG A 516 -4.62 -30.59 -8.11
N VAL A 517 -3.73 -31.18 -7.30
CA VAL A 517 -3.85 -32.60 -6.89
C VAL A 517 -4.94 -32.75 -5.85
N VAL A 518 -5.00 -31.80 -4.92
CA VAL A 518 -6.01 -31.75 -3.87
C VAL A 518 -7.40 -31.53 -4.46
N ASP A 519 -7.55 -30.55 -5.37
CA ASP A 519 -8.84 -30.27 -6.03
C ASP A 519 -9.34 -31.48 -6.83
N ARG A 520 -8.49 -32.13 -7.64
CA ARG A 520 -8.88 -33.36 -8.36
C ARG A 520 -9.32 -34.49 -7.44
N ALA A 521 -8.66 -34.65 -6.29
CA ALA A 521 -9.07 -35.67 -5.32
C ALA A 521 -10.44 -35.36 -4.70
N VAL A 522 -10.79 -34.08 -4.57
CA VAL A 522 -12.12 -33.64 -4.14
C VAL A 522 -13.15 -33.97 -5.22
N ASP A 523 -12.85 -33.64 -6.48
CA ASP A 523 -13.72 -33.94 -7.63
C ASP A 523 -13.96 -35.46 -7.79
N ASP A 524 -12.94 -36.27 -7.52
CA ASP A 524 -13.01 -37.74 -7.52
C ASP A 524 -13.69 -38.33 -6.26
N ASN A 525 -14.20 -37.48 -5.36
CA ASN A 525 -14.83 -37.85 -4.08
C ASN A 525 -13.94 -38.77 -3.20
N GLN A 526 -12.62 -38.56 -3.25
CA GLN A 526 -11.69 -39.28 -2.41
C GLN A 526 -11.81 -38.76 -0.97
N ARG A 527 -11.87 -39.67 0.02
CA ARG A 527 -11.92 -39.26 1.43
C ARG A 527 -10.54 -38.97 2.02
N VAL A 528 -9.48 -39.46 1.38
CA VAL A 528 -8.17 -39.57 1.98
C VAL A 528 -7.09 -39.33 0.92
N LEU A 529 -6.09 -38.53 1.27
CA LEU A 529 -4.87 -38.39 0.50
C LEU A 529 -3.67 -38.95 1.27
N HIS A 530 -2.75 -39.58 0.53
CA HIS A 530 -1.45 -39.97 1.04
C HIS A 530 -0.41 -38.93 0.61
N CYS A 531 0.38 -38.45 1.56
CA CYS A 531 1.51 -37.58 1.24
C CYS A 531 2.68 -38.41 0.67
N PRO A 532 3.68 -37.78 0.02
CA PRO A 532 4.89 -38.47 -0.46
C PRO A 532 5.64 -39.28 0.60
N LEU A 533 5.44 -38.98 1.88
CA LEU A 533 6.03 -39.69 3.02
C LEU A 533 5.10 -40.77 3.61
N GLY A 534 3.98 -41.08 2.95
CA GLY A 534 3.05 -42.16 3.33
C GLY A 534 1.98 -41.80 4.35
N HIS A 535 2.03 -40.62 4.99
CA HIS A 535 1.00 -40.21 5.95
C HIS A 535 -0.37 -40.09 5.29
N ARG A 536 -1.36 -40.68 5.97
CA ARG A 536 -2.78 -40.63 5.60
C ARG A 536 -3.41 -39.36 6.16
N THR A 537 -4.00 -38.54 5.30
CA THR A 537 -4.67 -37.28 5.69
C THR A 537 -6.10 -37.25 5.18
N ASP A 538 -7.05 -36.85 6.03
CA ASP A 538 -8.45 -36.66 5.63
C ASP A 538 -8.55 -35.45 4.70
N LEU A 539 -9.12 -35.63 3.51
CA LEU A 539 -9.25 -34.56 2.52
C LEU A 539 -10.11 -33.40 3.01
N ARG A 540 -11.13 -33.68 3.83
CA ARG A 540 -12.02 -32.64 4.40
C ARG A 540 -11.27 -31.67 5.30
N SER A 541 -10.23 -32.17 5.97
CA SER A 541 -9.35 -31.34 6.81
C SER A 541 -8.51 -30.35 6.00
N LEU A 542 -8.22 -30.66 4.74
CA LEU A 542 -7.33 -29.89 3.87
C LEU A 542 -8.03 -28.79 3.07
N CYS A 543 -9.34 -28.93 2.79
CA CYS A 543 -10.05 -28.06 1.85
C CYS A 543 -11.21 -27.26 2.45
N GLY A 544 -11.72 -27.65 3.62
CA GLY A 544 -12.99 -27.14 4.15
C GLY A 544 -14.21 -27.65 3.35
N GLU A 545 -15.42 -27.43 3.87
CA GLU A 545 -16.66 -27.96 3.26
C GLU A 545 -17.04 -27.28 1.94
N GLY A 546 -16.68 -26.01 1.74
CA GLY A 546 -17.11 -25.22 0.58
C GLY A 546 -16.59 -25.70 -0.78
N HIS A 547 -15.70 -26.68 -0.81
CA HIS A 547 -15.17 -27.29 -2.03
C HIS A 547 -15.70 -28.71 -2.29
N ILE A 548 -16.40 -29.33 -1.35
CA ILE A 548 -16.91 -30.71 -1.47
C ILE A 548 -18.40 -30.62 -1.79
N GLY A 549 -18.70 -30.47 -3.08
CA GLY A 549 -20.06 -30.53 -3.63
C GLY A 549 -20.62 -31.94 -3.65
#